data_AF-A0A2D0I522-F1
#
_entry.id   AF-A0A2D0I522-F1
#
_cell.length_a   1.000
_cell.length_b   1.000
_cell.length_c   1.000
_cell.angle_alpha   90.00
_cell.angle_beta   90.00
_cell.angle_gamma   90.00
#
_symmetry.space_group_name_H-M   'P 1'
#
loop_
_entity.id
_entity.type
_entity.pdbx_description
1 polymer ?
#
loop_
_entity_poly.entity_id
_entity_poly.type
_entity_poly.pdbx_seq_one_letter_code
_entity_poly.pdbx_strand_id
1 'polypeptide(L)'
;MEKRFLIGALAALTISSTLSAAEFNLKENMYKLNNYMMLMQAGFIEGNKEKSLKAAEALGEESAKLLGNEEVMRKMLPSDKAHKAHKAHIATTSAHLISDNVEIIKASKDNFRRETAQNAYLDIQRACMRCHNLVRDW
;
A
#
# COMPACT_ATOMS: atom_id res chain seq x y z
N MET A 1 29.55 4.75 49.14
CA MET A 1 29.81 4.30 47.75
C MET A 1 28.50 4.28 46.97
N GLU A 2 27.90 5.43 46.63
CA GLU A 2 26.56 5.42 45.98
C GLU A 2 26.31 6.65 45.10
N LYS A 3 27.19 6.97 44.15
CA LYS A 3 26.95 8.08 43.20
C LYS A 3 27.52 7.83 41.79
N ARG A 4 27.44 6.59 41.28
CA ARG A 4 27.97 6.28 39.92
C ARG A 4 27.00 5.53 38.99
N PHE A 5 25.77 5.27 39.40
CA PHE A 5 24.83 4.45 38.62
C PHE A 5 23.80 5.24 37.78
N LEU A 6 23.83 6.57 37.75
CA LEU A 6 22.81 7.37 37.05
C LEU A 6 23.25 8.00 35.72
N ILE A 7 24.51 7.83 35.31
CA ILE A 7 25.04 8.45 34.08
C ILE A 7 24.98 7.49 32.87
N GLY A 8 24.77 6.19 33.10
CA GLY A 8 24.79 5.18 32.03
C GLY A 8 23.45 4.94 31.30
N ALA A 9 22.32 5.39 31.85
CA ALA A 9 20.99 5.01 31.34
C ALA A 9 20.37 6.00 30.33
N LEU A 10 20.96 7.19 30.11
CA LEU A 10 20.42 8.19 29.18
C LEU A 10 20.98 8.13 27.75
N ALA A 11 22.02 7.33 27.49
CA ALA A 11 22.68 7.30 26.18
C ALA A 11 22.05 6.32 25.17
N ALA A 12 20.98 5.60 25.53
CA ALA A 12 20.41 4.54 24.69
C ALA A 12 19.19 4.95 23.85
N LEU A 13 18.79 6.23 23.85
CA LEU A 13 17.53 6.68 23.23
C LEU A 13 17.70 7.73 22.11
N THR A 14 18.80 7.73 21.37
CA THR A 14 19.01 8.73 20.28
C THR A 14 19.18 8.14 18.89
N ILE A 15 18.73 6.91 18.65
CA ILE A 15 18.47 6.44 17.28
C ILE A 15 16.96 6.54 17.00
N SER A 16 16.40 7.72 17.21
CA SER A 16 15.12 8.08 16.60
C SER A 16 15.45 8.67 15.23
N SER A 17 15.44 7.82 14.20
CA SER A 17 15.39 8.30 12.82
C SER A 17 14.20 9.26 12.71
N THR A 18 14.48 10.52 12.40
CA THR A 18 13.47 11.56 12.22
C THR A 18 12.72 11.28 10.93
N LEU A 19 11.76 10.34 10.96
CA LEU A 19 10.85 10.14 9.83
C LEU A 19 10.08 11.44 9.60
N SER A 20 10.03 11.88 8.34
CA SER A 20 9.28 13.08 7.99
C SER A 20 7.77 12.82 8.11
N ALA A 21 6.97 13.85 8.35
CA ALA A 21 5.51 13.72 8.43
C ALA A 21 4.90 13.12 7.13
N ALA A 22 5.54 13.35 5.98
CA ALA A 22 5.14 12.77 4.69
C ALA A 22 5.37 11.25 4.63
N GLU A 23 6.49 10.76 5.15
CA GLU A 23 6.78 9.32 5.23
C GLU A 23 5.85 8.60 6.21
N PHE A 24 5.56 9.23 7.35
CA PHE A 24 4.61 8.68 8.32
C PHE A 24 3.21 8.54 7.69
N ASN A 25 2.75 9.56 6.98
CA ASN A 25 1.45 9.56 6.30
C ASN A 25 1.38 8.48 5.19
N LEU A 26 2.45 8.31 4.41
CA LEU A 26 2.50 7.27 3.37
C LEU A 26 2.40 5.86 3.96
N LYS A 27 3.08 5.58 5.08
CA LYS A 27 3.02 4.27 5.75
C LYS A 27 1.60 3.93 6.23
N GLU A 28 0.92 4.88 6.86
CA GLU A 28 -0.46 4.70 7.33
C GLU A 28 -1.42 4.42 6.17
N ASN A 29 -1.27 5.17 5.07
CA ASN A 29 -2.04 4.94 3.86
C ASN A 29 -1.83 3.54 3.28
N MET A 30 -0.60 3.01 3.30
CA MET A 30 -0.34 1.64 2.83
C MET A 30 -0.98 0.58 3.74
N TYR A 31 -1.07 0.81 5.05
CA TYR A 31 -1.84 -0.08 5.94
C TYR A 31 -3.33 -0.06 5.61
N LYS A 32 -3.88 1.11 5.28
CA LYS A 32 -5.27 1.24 4.83
C LYS A 32 -5.52 0.43 3.56
N LEU A 33 -4.64 0.52 2.55
CA LEU A 33 -4.74 -0.30 1.34
C LEU A 33 -4.64 -1.81 1.64
N ASN A 34 -3.73 -2.21 2.53
CA ASN A 34 -3.61 -3.61 2.96
C ASN A 34 -4.89 -4.13 3.65
N ASN A 35 -5.55 -3.30 4.45
CA ASN A 35 -6.81 -3.69 5.09
C ASN A 35 -7.90 -3.97 4.06
N TYR A 36 -8.00 -3.19 2.98
CA TYR A 36 -8.93 -3.51 1.89
C TYR A 36 -8.58 -4.83 1.21
N MET A 37 -7.30 -5.13 1.00
CA MET A 37 -6.86 -6.42 0.47
C MET A 37 -7.27 -7.60 1.37
N MET A 38 -7.12 -7.45 2.68
CA MET A 38 -7.53 -8.47 3.65
C MET A 38 -9.06 -8.66 3.66
N LEU A 39 -9.83 -7.57 3.64
CA LEU A 39 -11.29 -7.63 3.58
C LEU A 39 -11.79 -8.28 2.28
N MET A 40 -11.14 -7.96 1.16
CA MET A 40 -11.47 -8.53 -0.14
C MET A 40 -11.23 -10.05 -0.16
N GLN A 41 -10.07 -10.49 0.36
CA GLN A 41 -9.72 -11.89 0.50
C GLN A 41 -10.69 -12.64 1.40
N ALA A 42 -11.04 -12.05 2.55
CA ALA A 42 -12.02 -12.62 3.47
C ALA A 42 -13.38 -12.78 2.78
N GLY A 43 -13.83 -11.79 2.01
CA GLY A 43 -15.05 -11.91 1.21
C GLY A 43 -14.99 -13.06 0.19
N PHE A 44 -13.84 -13.28 -0.46
CA PHE A 44 -13.67 -14.41 -1.37
C PHE A 44 -13.69 -15.75 -0.63
N ILE A 45 -13.10 -15.86 0.57
CA ILE A 45 -13.08 -17.11 1.36
C ILE A 45 -14.48 -17.43 1.88
N GLU A 46 -15.18 -16.43 2.42
CA GLU A 46 -16.52 -16.55 2.99
C GLU A 46 -17.62 -16.74 1.92
N GLY A 47 -17.31 -16.56 0.64
CA GLY A 47 -18.32 -16.49 -0.42
C GLY A 47 -19.18 -15.22 -0.35
N ASN A 48 -18.74 -14.20 0.39
CA ASN A 48 -19.43 -12.93 0.54
C ASN A 48 -19.00 -11.95 -0.58
N LYS A 49 -19.71 -12.01 -1.70
CA LYS A 49 -19.46 -11.19 -2.88
C LYS A 49 -19.51 -9.69 -2.59
N GLU A 50 -20.49 -9.24 -1.81
CA GLU A 50 -20.66 -7.81 -1.52
C GLU A 50 -19.46 -7.26 -0.73
N LYS A 51 -18.97 -8.03 0.26
CA LYS A 51 -17.77 -7.69 1.02
C LYS A 51 -16.54 -7.57 0.12
N SER A 52 -16.34 -8.52 -0.81
CA SER A 52 -15.25 -8.42 -1.78
C SER A 52 -15.38 -7.21 -2.70
N LEU A 53 -16.57 -6.94 -3.22
CA LEU A 53 -16.80 -5.84 -4.15
C LEU A 53 -16.58 -4.48 -3.48
N LYS A 54 -17.16 -4.25 -2.30
CA LYS A 54 -16.97 -3.02 -1.54
C LYS A 54 -15.50 -2.77 -1.18
N ALA A 55 -14.78 -3.84 -0.81
CA ALA A 55 -13.35 -3.73 -0.54
C ALA A 55 -12.54 -3.42 -1.80
N ALA A 56 -12.91 -3.99 -2.96
CA ALA A 56 -12.26 -3.69 -4.24
C ALA A 56 -12.48 -2.25 -4.69
N GLU A 57 -13.72 -1.75 -4.61
CA GLU A 57 -14.04 -0.36 -4.94
C GLU A 57 -13.26 0.62 -4.04
N ALA A 58 -13.29 0.40 -2.72
CA ALA A 58 -12.56 1.23 -1.77
C ALA A 58 -11.04 1.19 -2.00
N LEU A 59 -10.48 0.03 -2.33
CA LEU A 59 -9.07 -0.11 -2.68
C LEU A 59 -8.74 0.70 -3.94
N GLY A 60 -9.54 0.57 -5.00
CA GLY A 60 -9.33 1.26 -6.26
C GLY A 60 -9.35 2.77 -6.08
N GLU A 61 -10.40 3.30 -5.44
CA GLU A 61 -10.53 4.74 -5.16
C GLU A 61 -9.36 5.29 -4.35
N GLU A 62 -9.02 4.62 -3.24
CA GLU A 62 -7.97 5.11 -2.35
C GLU A 62 -6.59 4.96 -3.01
N SER A 63 -6.31 3.88 -3.74
CA SER A 63 -5.06 3.72 -4.47
C SER A 63 -4.88 4.79 -5.56
N ALA A 64 -5.94 5.11 -6.31
CA ALA A 64 -5.90 6.14 -7.33
C ALA A 64 -5.66 7.53 -6.73
N LYS A 65 -6.34 7.85 -5.62
CA LYS A 65 -6.16 9.10 -4.89
C LYS A 65 -4.73 9.26 -4.35
N LEU A 66 -4.18 8.21 -3.76
CA LEU A 66 -2.88 8.25 -3.08
C LEU A 66 -1.70 8.18 -4.05
N LEU A 67 -1.79 7.30 -5.04
CA LEU A 67 -0.66 6.89 -5.88
C LEU A 67 -0.83 7.32 -7.35
N GLY A 68 -2.05 7.63 -7.78
CA GLY A 68 -2.38 7.93 -9.18
C GLY A 68 -1.87 9.28 -9.70
N ASN A 69 -1.30 10.14 -8.84
CA ASN A 69 -0.69 11.40 -9.25
C ASN A 69 0.82 11.38 -8.99
N GLU A 70 1.60 11.35 -10.06
CA GLU A 70 3.05 11.23 -10.00
C GLU A 70 3.71 12.42 -9.27
N GLU A 71 3.18 13.63 -9.39
CA GLU A 71 3.70 14.80 -8.68
C GLU A 71 3.46 14.70 -7.18
N VAL A 72 2.25 14.30 -6.77
CA VAL A 72 1.91 14.07 -5.36
C VAL A 72 2.80 12.97 -4.79
N MET A 73 2.96 11.86 -5.51
CA MET A 73 3.82 10.75 -5.11
C MET A 73 5.28 11.18 -4.97
N ARG A 74 5.78 12.01 -5.89
CA ARG A 74 7.13 12.60 -5.80
C ARG A 74 7.28 13.49 -4.57
N LYS A 75 6.22 14.10 -4.02
CA LYS A 75 6.30 14.87 -2.76
C LYS A 75 6.29 13.96 -1.52
N MET A 76 5.62 12.81 -1.60
CA MET A 76 5.54 11.83 -0.51
C MET A 76 6.77 10.94 -0.37
N LEU A 77 7.53 10.74 -1.45
CA LEU A 77 8.79 9.98 -1.39
C LEU A 77 9.88 10.77 -0.63
N PRO A 78 10.75 10.09 0.14
CA PRO A 78 11.89 10.70 0.82
C PRO A 78 12.77 11.53 -0.15
N SER A 79 13.31 12.67 0.31
CA SER A 79 14.07 13.61 -0.53
C SER A 79 15.44 13.10 -0.97
N ASP A 80 16.02 12.16 -0.22
CA ASP A 80 17.32 11.54 -0.45
C ASP A 80 17.28 10.36 -1.45
N LYS A 81 16.09 9.93 -1.88
CA LYS A 81 15.93 8.81 -2.82
C LYS A 81 16.46 9.18 -4.20
N ALA A 82 17.55 8.53 -4.61
CA ALA A 82 17.96 8.48 -6.02
C ALA A 82 16.79 7.99 -6.90
N HIS A 83 16.66 8.55 -8.10
CA HIS A 83 15.61 8.19 -9.07
C HIS A 83 14.16 8.43 -8.58
N LYS A 84 13.93 9.45 -7.75
CA LYS A 84 12.62 9.81 -7.21
C LYS A 84 11.49 9.87 -8.26
N ALA A 85 11.76 10.44 -9.43
CA ALA A 85 10.80 10.51 -10.54
C ALA A 85 10.42 9.11 -11.03
N HIS A 86 11.40 8.23 -11.26
CA HIS A 86 11.14 6.85 -11.68
C HIS A 86 10.36 6.06 -10.63
N LYS A 87 10.69 6.21 -9.35
CA LYS A 87 9.96 5.57 -8.24
C LYS A 87 8.51 6.07 -8.14
N ALA A 88 8.28 7.37 -8.34
CA ALA A 88 6.94 7.95 -8.40
C ALA A 88 6.13 7.37 -9.58
N HIS A 89 6.75 7.31 -10.76
CA HIS A 89 6.15 6.72 -11.95
C HIS A 89 5.72 5.27 -11.72
N ILE A 90 6.57 4.43 -11.12
CA ILE A 90 6.25 3.05 -10.77
C ILE A 90 5.01 2.96 -9.87
N ALA A 91 4.91 3.81 -8.85
CA ALA A 91 3.77 3.83 -7.94
C ALA A 91 2.48 4.21 -8.68
N THR A 92 2.52 5.21 -9.56
CA THR A 92 1.38 5.61 -10.38
C THR A 92 0.96 4.52 -11.38
N THR A 93 1.90 3.86 -12.05
CA THR A 93 1.58 2.69 -12.89
C THR A 93 0.91 1.58 -12.07
N SER A 94 1.39 1.34 -10.85
CA SER A 94 0.81 0.32 -9.98
C SER A 94 -0.61 0.68 -9.55
N ALA A 95 -0.89 1.97 -9.32
CA ALA A 95 -2.24 2.46 -9.06
C ALA A 95 -3.20 2.17 -10.22
N HIS A 96 -2.76 2.43 -11.46
CA HIS A 96 -3.58 2.12 -12.64
C HIS A 96 -3.85 0.62 -12.77
N LEU A 97 -2.83 -0.23 -12.58
CA LEU A 97 -3.01 -1.69 -12.60
C LEU A 97 -4.01 -2.16 -11.53
N ILE A 98 -4.01 -1.53 -10.34
CA ILE A 98 -4.99 -1.82 -9.30
C ILE A 98 -6.39 -1.43 -9.79
N SER A 99 -6.57 -0.21 -10.30
CA SER A 99 -7.85 0.27 -10.82
C SER A 99 -8.40 -0.61 -11.94
N ASP A 100 -7.56 -1.00 -12.91
CA ASP A 100 -7.98 -1.86 -14.02
C ASP A 100 -8.49 -3.21 -13.53
N ASN A 101 -7.81 -3.82 -12.55
CA ASN A 101 -8.24 -5.09 -11.98
C ASN A 101 -9.48 -4.96 -11.08
N VAL A 102 -9.67 -3.82 -10.43
CA VAL A 102 -10.93 -3.52 -9.71
C VAL A 102 -12.11 -3.50 -10.69
N GLU A 103 -11.95 -2.93 -11.90
CA GLU A 103 -13.01 -2.99 -12.91
C GLU A 103 -13.29 -4.42 -13.40
N ILE A 104 -12.28 -5.28 -13.51
CA ILE A 104 -12.47 -6.71 -13.81
C ILE A 104 -13.29 -7.40 -12.70
N ILE A 105 -12.99 -7.13 -11.43
CA ILE A 105 -13.74 -7.65 -10.28
C ILE A 105 -15.20 -7.16 -10.33
N LYS A 106 -15.43 -5.87 -10.59
CA LYS A 106 -16.76 -5.27 -10.71
C LYS A 106 -17.57 -5.87 -11.88
N ALA A 107 -16.90 -6.18 -12.99
CA ALA A 107 -17.54 -6.80 -14.15
C ALA A 107 -17.87 -8.28 -13.94
N SER A 108 -17.17 -8.97 -13.03
CA SER A 108 -17.31 -10.40 -12.72
C SER A 108 -18.48 -10.68 -11.76
N LYS A 109 -19.71 -10.36 -12.20
CA LYS A 109 -20.91 -10.31 -11.36
C LYS A 109 -21.61 -11.65 -11.11
N ASP A 110 -21.22 -12.74 -11.75
CA ASP A 110 -21.86 -14.05 -11.59
C ASP A 110 -20.89 -15.08 -11.00
N ASN A 111 -21.44 -16.18 -10.48
CA ASN A 111 -20.65 -17.24 -9.84
C ASN A 111 -19.68 -17.92 -10.82
N PHE A 112 -19.99 -17.94 -12.12
CA PHE A 112 -19.11 -18.47 -13.16
C PHE A 112 -17.84 -17.63 -13.34
N ARG A 113 -17.92 -16.32 -13.09
CA ARG A 113 -16.76 -15.40 -13.16
C ARG A 113 -16.09 -15.16 -11.82
N ARG A 114 -16.41 -15.95 -10.78
CA ARG A 114 -15.73 -15.84 -9.47
C ARG A 114 -14.23 -16.09 -9.57
N GLU A 115 -13.81 -17.07 -10.36
CA GLU A 115 -12.40 -17.33 -10.65
C GLU A 115 -11.73 -16.12 -11.31
N THR A 116 -12.40 -15.48 -12.28
CA THR A 116 -11.92 -14.25 -12.93
C THR A 116 -11.69 -13.12 -11.93
N ALA A 117 -12.64 -12.90 -11.00
CA ALA A 117 -12.48 -11.92 -9.94
C ALA A 117 -11.32 -12.25 -8.99
N GLN A 118 -11.13 -13.54 -8.66
CA GLN A 118 -10.01 -13.99 -7.82
C GLN A 118 -8.67 -13.82 -8.52
N ASN A 119 -8.59 -14.08 -9.84
CA ASN A 119 -7.37 -13.85 -10.61
C ASN A 119 -7.02 -12.36 -10.67
N ALA A 120 -8.00 -11.49 -10.88
CA ALA A 120 -7.81 -10.04 -10.82
C ALA A 120 -7.32 -9.58 -9.43
N TYR A 121 -7.81 -10.19 -8.34
CA TYR A 121 -7.26 -9.94 -7.00
C TYR A 121 -5.77 -10.33 -6.88
N LEU A 122 -5.36 -11.45 -7.48
CA LEU A 122 -3.95 -11.83 -7.50
C LEU A 122 -3.11 -10.85 -8.34
N ASP A 123 -3.66 -10.31 -9.43
CA ASP A 123 -3.00 -9.29 -10.24
C ASP A 123 -2.84 -7.96 -9.48
N ILE A 124 -3.82 -7.58 -8.66
CA ILE A 124 -3.68 -6.47 -7.70
C ILE A 124 -2.53 -6.75 -6.73
N GLN A 125 -2.44 -7.95 -6.15
CA GLN A 125 -1.33 -8.31 -5.27
C GLN A 125 0.03 -8.20 -6.00
N ARG A 126 0.12 -8.66 -7.25
CA ARG A 126 1.33 -8.52 -8.06
C ARG A 126 1.71 -7.06 -8.29
N ALA A 127 0.74 -6.19 -8.55
CA ALA A 127 0.98 -4.74 -8.67
C ALA A 127 1.53 -4.14 -7.38
N CYS A 128 0.95 -4.49 -6.22
CA CYS A 128 1.44 -4.09 -4.90
C CYS A 128 2.89 -4.55 -4.68
N MET A 129 3.18 -5.82 -4.94
CA MET A 129 4.51 -6.40 -4.75
C MET A 129 5.55 -5.77 -5.69
N ARG A 130 5.19 -5.52 -6.96
CA ARG A 130 6.05 -4.84 -7.91
C ARG A 130 6.43 -3.44 -7.42
N CYS A 131 5.47 -2.67 -6.94
CA CYS A 131 5.73 -1.35 -6.36
C CYS A 131 6.68 -1.47 -5.15
N HIS A 132 6.38 -2.36 -4.21
CA HIS A 132 7.21 -2.53 -3.02
C HIS A 132 8.65 -2.94 -3.36
N ASN A 133 8.86 -3.86 -4.30
CA ASN A 133 10.20 -4.32 -4.66
C ASN A 133 11.05 -3.26 -5.39
N LEU A 134 10.42 -2.31 -6.08
CA LEU A 134 11.12 -1.31 -6.90
C LEU A 134 11.20 0.08 -6.24
N VAL A 135 10.29 0.38 -5.32
CA VAL A 135 10.18 1.70 -4.68
C VAL A 135 10.73 1.67 -3.25
N ARG A 136 10.39 0.63 -2.47
CA ARG A 136 10.95 0.43 -1.13
C ARG A 136 12.30 -0.24 -1.25
N ASP A 137 13.25 0.25 -0.48
CA ASP A 137 14.51 -0.46 -0.30
C ASP A 137 14.21 -1.55 0.75
N TRP A 138 14.75 -2.75 0.53
CA TRP A 138 14.63 -3.91 1.42
C TRP A 138 15.68 -3.82 2.53
#